data_AF-A0A957VB88-F1
#
_entry.id   AF-A0A957VB88-F1
#
_cell.length_a   1.000
_cell.length_b   1.000
_cell.length_c   1.000
_cell.angle_alpha   90.00
_cell.angle_beta   90.00
_cell.angle_gamma   90.00
#
_symmetry.space_group_name_H-M   'P 1'
#
loop_
_entity.id
_entity.type
_entity.pdbx_description
1 polymer ?
#
loop_
_entity_poly.entity_id
_entity_poly.type
_entity_poly.pdbx_seq_one_letter_code
_entity_poly.pdbx_strand_id
1 'polypeptide(L)'
;MTANTLNSAEKVTHKTNGHHATSAPATNGQAAPAYATNTLHPLGEKIFLDRYALKDGKKETVAVGDLVIVAVNLETGQREIGTVKQVNGREVTIELRDGEIVERALENVDKPLETHPSQMLDRVARGLAEIEAPEKQEEWTQNFRWLLDDWKFIPGGRILTAAGTEQNLTYYNCYVIPSPEDSREGIMNTLTQMTEIMSRGGGVGINISSLRPHHAYVKGVNGRSSGAVSWGELYSFVTGLIEQGGSRRGALMLIMNVWHPDVLEFISSKRTMGRITNANISVGITDDFMAAVKAEADWDLIFPDTTHPDYDDTWNGDLAAWQAAGRPVVVHKTVKAADIWNSIIESAWASAEPGVF
;
A
#
# COMPACT_ATOMS: atom_id res chain seq x y z
N MET A 1 -51.03 6.54 -20.43
CA MET A 1 -51.99 5.44 -20.72
C MET A 1 -51.14 4.25 -21.12
N THR A 2 -51.08 3.12 -20.43
CA THR A 2 -51.87 2.51 -19.36
C THR A 2 -50.95 1.53 -18.64
N ALA A 3 -51.15 1.40 -17.33
CA ALA A 3 -50.46 0.47 -16.45
C ALA A 3 -50.85 -0.99 -16.71
N ASN A 4 -49.99 -1.93 -16.32
CA ASN A 4 -50.45 -3.06 -15.52
C ASN A 4 -49.30 -3.67 -14.70
N THR A 5 -49.53 -3.64 -13.39
CA THR A 5 -48.91 -4.34 -12.26
C THR A 5 -48.86 -5.86 -12.44
N LEU A 6 -47.89 -6.52 -11.81
CA LEU A 6 -48.11 -7.77 -11.08
C LEU A 6 -47.03 -7.98 -10.01
N ASN A 7 -47.51 -8.10 -8.78
CA ASN A 7 -46.83 -8.35 -7.52
C ASN A 7 -47.08 -9.82 -7.18
N SER A 8 -46.06 -10.61 -6.81
CA SER A 8 -46.19 -11.73 -5.87
C SER A 8 -44.84 -12.39 -5.63
N ALA A 9 -44.22 -12.10 -4.48
CA ALA A 9 -43.09 -12.84 -3.93
C ALA A 9 -43.63 -14.05 -3.14
N GLU A 10 -43.22 -15.25 -3.52
CA GLU A 10 -43.43 -16.47 -2.72
C GLU A 10 -42.46 -16.51 -1.54
N LYS A 11 -43.03 -16.69 -0.34
CA LYS A 11 -42.30 -16.89 0.92
C LYS A 11 -41.74 -18.31 0.98
N VAL A 12 -40.42 -18.45 0.94
CA VAL A 12 -39.73 -19.67 1.37
C VAL A 12 -39.59 -19.63 2.89
N THR A 13 -40.19 -20.60 3.57
CA THR A 13 -40.15 -20.77 5.02
C THR A 13 -38.94 -21.61 5.43
N HIS A 14 -37.94 -21.00 6.07
CA HIS A 14 -36.89 -21.73 6.75
C HIS A 14 -37.35 -22.12 8.16
N LYS A 15 -37.45 -23.43 8.41
CA LYS A 15 -37.66 -24.02 9.73
C LYS A 15 -36.46 -23.69 10.63
N THR A 16 -36.73 -22.99 11.73
CA THR A 16 -35.80 -22.82 12.85
C THR A 16 -35.79 -24.09 13.70
N ASN A 17 -34.69 -24.85 13.67
CA ASN A 17 -34.45 -25.88 14.67
C ASN A 17 -33.96 -25.20 15.96
N GLY A 18 -34.78 -25.29 17.01
CA GLY A 18 -34.40 -24.88 18.35
C GLY A 18 -33.22 -25.69 18.86
N HIS A 19 -32.13 -25.02 19.17
CA HIS A 19 -31.11 -25.53 20.08
C HIS A 19 -31.33 -24.87 21.43
N HIS A 20 -31.72 -25.70 22.40
CA HIS A 20 -31.78 -25.34 23.81
C HIS A 20 -30.40 -24.89 24.26
N ALA A 21 -30.25 -23.58 24.51
CA ALA A 21 -29.14 -23.06 25.28
C ALA A 21 -29.32 -23.49 26.74
N THR A 22 -28.59 -24.52 27.16
CA THR A 22 -28.42 -24.85 28.57
C THR A 22 -27.65 -23.73 29.26
N SER A 23 -28.30 -23.08 30.21
CA SER A 23 -27.71 -22.06 31.09
C SER A 23 -26.54 -22.64 31.88
N ALA A 24 -25.34 -22.12 31.66
CA ALA A 24 -24.19 -22.35 32.53
C ALA A 24 -24.38 -21.58 33.85
N PRO A 25 -23.95 -22.12 35.01
CA PRO A 25 -24.16 -21.49 36.30
C PRO A 25 -23.29 -20.24 36.45
N ALA A 26 -23.88 -19.19 37.01
CA ALA A 26 -23.21 -17.94 37.34
C ALA A 26 -22.08 -18.19 38.35
N THR A 27 -20.83 -18.05 37.92
CA THR A 27 -19.67 -17.97 38.80
C THR A 27 -19.49 -16.53 39.28
N ASN A 28 -19.57 -16.36 40.60
CA ASN A 28 -19.33 -15.11 41.31
C ASN A 28 -18.00 -14.45 40.94
N GLY A 29 -18.06 -13.15 40.67
CA GLY A 29 -17.20 -12.17 41.33
C GLY A 29 -15.72 -12.17 40.96
N GLN A 30 -15.41 -11.71 39.75
CA GLN A 30 -14.37 -10.71 39.45
C GLN A 30 -14.56 -10.32 37.98
N ALA A 31 -14.88 -9.06 37.70
CA ALA A 31 -14.81 -8.56 36.34
C ALA A 31 -13.38 -8.83 35.86
N ALA A 32 -13.23 -9.56 34.74
CA ALA A 32 -11.94 -9.63 34.08
C ALA A 32 -11.44 -8.18 33.89
N PRO A 33 -10.15 -7.89 34.11
CA PRO A 33 -9.64 -6.54 33.88
C PRO A 33 -10.10 -6.09 32.49
N ALA A 34 -10.44 -4.80 32.32
CA ALA A 34 -11.01 -4.23 31.09
C ALA A 34 -10.15 -4.42 29.81
N TYR A 35 -9.05 -5.16 29.92
CA TYR A 35 -8.03 -5.46 28.92
C TYR A 35 -7.85 -6.96 28.64
N ALA A 36 -8.73 -7.83 29.17
CA ALA A 36 -8.65 -9.28 28.95
C ALA A 36 -9.06 -9.70 27.53
N THR A 37 -9.87 -8.88 26.85
CA THR A 37 -10.18 -9.05 25.44
C THR A 37 -9.07 -8.39 24.61
N ASN A 38 -8.66 -9.00 23.50
CA ASN A 38 -7.57 -8.53 22.63
C ASN A 38 -6.12 -8.70 23.16
N THR A 39 -5.83 -9.75 23.94
CA THR A 39 -4.45 -10.08 24.31
C THR A 39 -3.62 -10.50 23.09
N LEU A 40 -2.34 -10.10 23.05
CA LEU A 40 -1.39 -10.49 22.01
C LEU A 40 -0.37 -11.49 22.57
N HIS A 41 0.09 -12.40 21.71
CA HIS A 41 1.30 -13.18 21.96
C HIS A 41 2.53 -12.24 22.07
N PRO A 42 3.61 -12.57 22.80
CA PRO A 42 4.77 -11.68 22.99
C PRO A 42 5.32 -11.00 21.73
N LEU A 43 5.40 -11.73 20.61
CA LEU A 43 5.80 -11.13 19.33
C LEU A 43 4.80 -10.09 18.83
N GLY A 44 3.50 -10.36 18.96
CA GLY A 44 2.44 -9.42 18.61
C GLY A 44 2.46 -8.18 19.48
N GLU A 45 2.72 -8.32 20.77
CA GLU A 45 2.89 -7.19 21.69
C GLU A 45 4.06 -6.30 21.26
N LYS A 46 5.21 -6.90 20.90
CA LYS A 46 6.35 -6.15 20.36
C LYS A 46 5.98 -5.38 19.09
N ILE A 47 5.30 -6.03 18.15
CA ILE A 47 4.85 -5.39 16.90
C ILE A 47 3.87 -4.25 17.21
N PHE A 48 2.94 -4.45 18.15
CA PHE A 48 1.99 -3.43 18.59
C PHE A 48 2.71 -2.19 19.12
N LEU A 49 3.59 -2.36 20.10
CA LEU A 49 4.32 -1.25 20.72
C LEU A 49 5.24 -0.54 19.72
N ASP A 50 5.83 -1.27 18.78
CA ASP A 50 6.71 -0.68 17.76
C ASP A 50 5.95 0.02 16.63
N ARG A 51 4.78 -0.49 16.20
CA ARG A 51 4.16 -0.07 14.93
C ARG A 51 2.83 0.65 15.05
N TYR A 52 2.08 0.40 16.11
CA TYR A 52 0.68 0.81 16.20
C TYR A 52 0.36 1.66 17.43
N ALA A 53 1.09 1.47 18.52
CA ALA A 53 0.97 2.29 19.71
C ALA A 53 1.31 3.76 19.41
N LEU A 54 0.50 4.67 19.94
CA LEU A 54 0.86 6.07 20.05
C LEU A 54 2.08 6.19 20.97
N LYS A 55 3.05 7.01 20.56
CA LYS A 55 4.33 7.20 21.26
C LYS A 55 4.55 8.66 21.59
N ASP A 56 5.38 8.92 22.58
CA ASP A 56 5.93 10.26 22.82
C ASP A 56 6.91 10.63 21.69
N GLY A 57 6.37 11.28 20.65
CA GLY A 57 7.15 11.70 19.49
C GLY A 57 8.21 12.77 19.80
N LYS A 58 8.04 13.54 20.87
CA LYS A 58 9.01 14.56 21.29
C LYS A 58 10.12 13.98 22.17
N LYS A 59 9.90 12.78 22.72
CA LYS A 59 10.81 12.07 23.63
C LYS A 59 11.12 12.89 24.89
N GLU A 60 10.17 13.71 25.34
CA GLU A 60 10.33 14.62 26.48
C GLU A 60 9.95 13.97 27.82
N THR A 61 9.16 12.90 27.78
CA THR A 61 8.55 12.29 28.98
C THR A 61 9.20 10.98 29.42
N VAL A 62 10.31 10.58 28.80
CA VAL A 62 11.04 9.35 29.15
C VAL A 62 11.65 9.49 30.55
N ALA A 63 11.29 8.56 31.44
CA ALA A 63 11.68 8.53 32.83
C ALA A 63 12.01 7.10 33.31
N VAL A 64 12.70 7.01 34.44
CA VAL A 64 13.01 5.72 35.09
C VAL A 64 11.73 4.97 35.42
N GLY A 65 11.68 3.68 35.05
CA GLY A 65 10.53 2.81 35.22
C GLY A 65 9.62 2.72 33.99
N ASP A 66 9.79 3.58 32.98
CA ASP A 66 8.99 3.53 31.76
C ASP A 66 9.26 2.27 30.93
N LEU A 67 8.21 1.71 30.35
CA LEU A 67 8.30 0.73 29.27
C LEU A 67 8.68 1.45 27.98
N VAL A 68 9.65 0.90 27.25
CA VAL A 68 10.17 1.47 26.01
C VAL A 68 10.41 0.42 24.94
N ILE A 69 10.40 0.85 23.67
CA ILE A 69 10.92 0.12 22.52
C ILE A 69 12.25 0.75 22.12
N VAL A 70 13.32 -0.03 22.20
CA VAL A 70 14.68 0.46 21.98
C VAL A 70 15.34 -0.26 20.80
N ALA A 71 16.04 0.49 19.94
CA ALA A 71 16.86 -0.11 18.89
C ALA A 71 18.10 -0.77 19.50
N VAL A 72 18.14 -2.11 19.44
CA VAL A 72 19.27 -2.91 19.96
C VAL A 72 20.36 -3.10 18.91
N ASN A 73 20.00 -3.08 17.62
CA ASN A 73 20.95 -3.10 16.51
C ASN A 73 20.59 -1.99 15.52
N LEU A 74 21.50 -1.01 15.39
CA LEU A 74 21.27 0.18 14.56
C LEU A 74 21.45 -0.09 13.06
N GLU A 75 22.24 -1.10 12.69
CA GLU A 75 22.46 -1.47 11.29
C GLU A 75 21.24 -2.17 10.69
N THR A 76 20.63 -3.05 11.48
CA THR A 76 19.44 -3.83 11.06
C THR A 76 18.13 -3.15 11.44
N GLY A 77 18.17 -2.15 12.32
CA GLY A 77 16.99 -1.55 12.92
C GLY A 77 16.23 -2.48 13.87
N GLN A 78 16.84 -3.58 14.34
CA GLN A 78 16.21 -4.48 15.31
C GLN A 78 15.88 -3.73 16.59
N ARG A 79 14.66 -3.92 17.08
CA ARG A 79 14.17 -3.29 18.31
C ARG A 79 13.62 -4.31 19.29
N GLU A 80 13.79 -4.04 20.58
CA GLU A 80 13.31 -4.86 21.67
C GLU A 80 12.59 -4.02 22.74
N ILE A 81 11.79 -4.70 23.55
CA ILE A 81 11.06 -4.11 24.68
C ILE A 81 11.98 -4.10 25.90
N GLY A 82 12.00 -3.00 26.63
CA GLY A 82 12.69 -2.92 27.91
C GLY A 82 12.09 -1.89 28.86
N THR A 83 12.72 -1.76 30.02
CA THR A 83 12.37 -0.80 31.06
C THR A 83 13.54 0.14 31.33
N VAL A 84 13.27 1.44 31.36
CA VAL A 84 14.28 2.46 31.64
C VAL A 84 14.76 2.33 33.09
N LYS A 85 16.08 2.22 33.28
CA LYS A 85 16.73 2.18 34.59
C LYS A 85 17.40 3.48 34.97
N GLN A 86 17.93 4.18 33.99
CA GLN A 86 18.61 5.45 34.20
C GLN A 86 18.45 6.36 32.99
N VAL A 87 18.34 7.66 33.23
CA VAL A 87 18.32 8.71 32.21
C VAL A 87 19.40 9.72 32.57
N ASN A 88 20.43 9.83 31.73
CA ASN A 88 21.55 10.74 31.90
C ASN A 88 21.61 11.70 30.70
N GLY A 89 20.83 12.79 30.76
CA GLY A 89 20.73 13.72 29.64
C GLY A 89 20.11 13.05 28.41
N ARG A 90 20.90 12.86 27.35
CA ARG A 90 20.45 12.18 26.11
C ARG A 90 20.83 10.70 26.06
N GLU A 91 21.43 10.14 27.10
CA GLU A 91 21.71 8.71 27.19
C GLU A 91 20.73 8.04 28.16
N VAL A 92 20.24 6.87 27.76
CA VAL A 92 19.26 6.10 28.51
C VAL A 92 19.81 4.69 28.69
N THR A 93 19.76 4.19 29.92
CA THR A 93 20.08 2.79 30.27
C THR A 93 18.77 2.01 30.38
N ILE A 94 18.64 0.93 29.63
CA ILE A 94 17.43 0.11 29.52
C ILE A 94 17.78 -1.33 29.90
N GLU A 95 16.96 -1.94 30.75
CA GLU A 95 16.96 -3.40 30.96
C GLU A 95 15.94 -4.02 30.00
N LEU A 96 16.41 -4.86 29.09
CA LEU A 96 15.59 -5.63 28.17
C LEU A 96 14.84 -6.75 28.91
N ARG A 97 13.80 -7.30 28.28
CA ARG A 97 12.98 -8.37 28.89
C ARG A 97 13.74 -9.66 29.21
N ASP A 98 14.86 -9.91 28.54
CA ASP A 98 15.75 -11.05 28.80
C ASP A 98 16.81 -10.75 29.90
N GLY A 99 16.79 -9.53 30.45
CA GLY A 99 17.71 -9.07 31.49
C GLY A 99 19.00 -8.42 30.96
N GLU A 100 19.20 -8.35 29.64
CA GLU A 100 20.34 -7.62 29.08
C GLU A 100 20.20 -6.12 29.36
N ILE A 101 21.30 -5.47 29.76
CA ILE A 101 21.36 -4.02 29.93
C ILE A 101 21.96 -3.39 28.67
N VAL A 102 21.20 -2.48 28.06
CA VAL A 102 21.66 -1.71 26.90
C VAL A 102 21.65 -0.21 27.20
N GLU A 103 22.70 0.48 26.77
CA GLU A 103 22.76 1.94 26.79
C GLU A 103 22.54 2.48 25.38
N ARG A 104 21.58 3.39 25.23
CA ARG A 104 21.26 3.98 23.93
C ARG A 104 20.99 5.47 24.08
N ALA A 105 21.34 6.20 23.04
CA ALA A 105 20.91 7.58 22.92
C ALA A 105 19.39 7.66 22.82
N LEU A 106 18.80 8.70 23.40
CA LEU A 106 17.36 8.93 23.53
C LEU A 106 16.62 8.85 22.18
N GLU A 107 17.25 9.29 21.10
CA GLU A 107 16.70 9.16 19.74
C GLU A 107 16.33 7.72 19.37
N ASN A 108 17.05 6.72 19.90
CA ASN A 108 16.84 5.30 19.60
C ASN A 108 15.85 4.62 20.56
N VAL A 109 15.25 5.38 21.48
CA VAL A 109 14.33 4.90 22.51
C VAL A 109 12.96 5.53 22.29
N ASP A 110 11.94 4.72 22.03
CA ASP A 110 10.55 5.18 21.94
C ASP A 110 9.80 4.80 23.21
N LYS A 111 9.12 5.76 23.83
CA LYS A 111 8.16 5.52 24.91
C LYS A 111 6.74 5.42 24.33
N PRO A 112 6.11 4.24 24.36
CA PRO A 112 4.69 4.10 24.05
C PRO A 112 3.85 4.82 25.11
N LEU A 113 2.89 5.63 24.65
CA LEU A 113 1.81 6.17 25.48
C LEU A 113 0.64 5.18 25.59
N GLU A 114 0.56 4.25 24.64
CA GLU A 114 -0.34 3.11 24.64
C GLU A 114 0.47 1.83 24.88
N THR A 115 0.27 1.20 26.02
CA THR A 115 0.95 -0.04 26.43
C THR A 115 0.09 -1.29 26.21
N HIS A 116 -1.21 -1.13 25.96
CA HIS A 116 -2.13 -2.23 25.68
C HIS A 116 -2.93 -1.98 24.38
N PRO A 117 -3.22 -3.03 23.60
CA PRO A 117 -4.00 -2.91 22.36
C PRO A 117 -5.36 -2.22 22.56
N SER A 118 -6.04 -2.49 23.68
CA SER A 118 -7.30 -1.83 24.06
C SER A 118 -7.24 -0.32 23.99
N GLN A 119 -6.16 0.31 24.46
CA GLN A 119 -5.99 1.77 24.44
C GLN A 119 -5.90 2.31 23.01
N MET A 120 -5.20 1.59 22.13
CA MET A 120 -5.19 1.90 20.69
C MET A 120 -6.59 1.71 20.10
N LEU A 121 -7.32 0.65 20.45
CA LEU A 121 -8.66 0.42 19.92
C LEU A 121 -9.65 1.50 20.38
N ASP A 122 -9.52 2.00 21.61
CA ASP A 122 -10.28 3.16 22.12
C ASP A 122 -9.95 4.42 21.30
N ARG A 123 -8.66 4.70 21.07
CA ARG A 123 -8.22 5.82 20.22
C ARG A 123 -8.78 5.71 18.81
N VAL A 124 -8.66 4.53 18.18
CA VAL A 124 -9.12 4.29 16.81
C VAL A 124 -10.63 4.46 16.73
N ALA A 125 -11.40 3.89 17.65
CA ALA A 125 -12.86 4.02 17.66
C ALA A 125 -13.30 5.49 17.77
N ARG A 126 -12.71 6.25 18.70
CA ARG A 126 -12.97 7.69 18.85
C ARG A 126 -12.58 8.44 17.58
N GLY A 127 -11.37 8.21 17.06
CA GLY A 127 -10.85 8.88 15.87
C GLY A 127 -11.69 8.64 14.61
N LEU A 128 -12.26 7.45 14.46
CA LEU A 128 -13.17 7.15 13.36
C LEU A 128 -14.52 7.85 13.51
N ALA A 129 -15.01 8.02 14.75
CA ALA A 129 -16.28 8.68 15.03
C ALA A 129 -16.22 10.22 14.95
N GLU A 130 -15.03 10.83 14.95
CA GLU A 130 -14.85 12.30 14.94
C GLU A 130 -15.49 13.02 13.74
N ILE A 131 -15.67 12.32 12.60
CA ILE A 131 -16.32 12.89 11.41
C ILE A 131 -17.85 12.96 11.52
N GLU A 132 -18.44 12.21 12.46
CA GLU A 132 -19.87 12.16 12.68
C GLU A 132 -20.37 13.45 13.35
N ALA A 133 -21.68 13.72 13.21
CA ALA A 133 -22.32 14.83 13.90
C ALA A 133 -22.09 14.72 15.42
N PRO A 134 -21.84 15.83 16.15
CA PRO A 134 -21.46 15.81 17.57
C PRO A 134 -22.36 14.94 18.45
N GLU A 135 -23.67 14.97 18.21
CA GLU A 135 -24.67 14.19 18.95
C GLU A 135 -24.61 12.67 18.71
N LYS A 136 -23.93 12.22 17.65
CA LYS A 136 -23.76 10.81 17.28
C LYS A 136 -22.36 10.26 17.56
N GLN A 137 -21.39 11.10 17.89
CA GLN A 137 -20.00 10.68 18.06
C GLN A 137 -19.85 9.62 19.15
N GLU A 138 -20.56 9.75 20.27
CA GLU A 138 -20.54 8.77 21.35
C GLU A 138 -21.14 7.42 20.92
N GLU A 139 -22.30 7.45 20.24
CA GLU A 139 -22.94 6.25 19.69
C GLU A 139 -21.99 5.50 18.74
N TRP A 140 -21.38 6.22 17.79
CA TRP A 140 -20.47 5.61 16.84
C TRP A 140 -19.15 5.17 17.45
N THR A 141 -18.63 5.88 18.45
CA THR A 141 -17.45 5.44 19.21
C THR A 141 -17.71 4.08 19.85
N GLN A 142 -18.87 3.89 20.49
CA GLN A 142 -19.26 2.61 21.09
C GLN A 142 -19.43 1.52 20.04
N ASN A 143 -20.06 1.82 18.90
CA ASN A 143 -20.25 0.86 17.81
C ASN A 143 -18.91 0.42 17.18
N PHE A 144 -18.02 1.37 16.88
CA PHE A 144 -16.68 1.04 16.38
C PHE A 144 -15.87 0.27 17.41
N ARG A 145 -15.95 0.65 18.68
CA ARG A 145 -15.22 -0.04 19.74
C ARG A 145 -15.69 -1.50 19.88
N TRP A 146 -17.00 -1.73 19.85
CA TRP A 146 -17.60 -3.07 19.85
C TRP A 146 -17.15 -3.93 18.66
N LEU A 147 -17.04 -3.32 17.48
CA LEU A 147 -16.58 -3.97 16.26
C LEU A 147 -15.09 -4.36 16.33
N LEU A 148 -14.27 -3.55 17.02
CA LEU A 148 -12.84 -3.80 17.22
C LEU A 148 -12.55 -4.77 18.38
N ASP A 149 -13.46 -4.91 19.33
CA ASP A 149 -13.34 -5.84 20.45
C ASP A 149 -13.19 -7.29 19.99
N ASP A 150 -12.37 -8.05 20.71
CA ASP A 150 -12.15 -9.49 20.50
C ASP A 150 -11.74 -9.85 19.06
N TRP A 151 -11.05 -8.91 18.40
CA TRP A 151 -10.58 -9.05 17.02
C TRP A 151 -11.67 -9.39 16.01
N LYS A 152 -12.96 -9.06 16.29
CA LYS A 152 -14.08 -9.29 15.35
C LYS A 152 -13.81 -8.66 13.98
N PHE A 153 -13.13 -7.52 13.99
CA PHE A 153 -12.65 -6.85 12.80
C PHE A 153 -11.27 -6.23 13.07
N ILE A 154 -10.37 -6.35 12.10
CA ILE A 154 -9.05 -5.72 12.12
C ILE A 154 -8.95 -4.83 10.88
N PRO A 155 -9.01 -3.49 11.04
CA PRO A 155 -8.84 -2.59 9.92
C PRO A 155 -7.40 -2.66 9.40
N GLY A 156 -7.18 -2.12 8.20
CA GLY A 156 -5.83 -2.01 7.63
C GLY A 156 -4.87 -1.34 8.62
N GLY A 157 -3.62 -1.80 8.65
CA GLY A 157 -2.64 -1.35 9.64
C GLY A 157 -2.49 0.17 9.72
N ARG A 158 -2.69 0.89 8.61
CA ARG A 158 -2.66 2.35 8.64
C ARG A 158 -3.73 3.02 9.49
N ILE A 159 -4.93 2.46 9.48
CA ILE A 159 -6.05 2.96 10.27
C ILE A 159 -5.72 2.79 11.74
N LEU A 160 -5.14 1.65 12.14
CA LEU A 160 -4.71 1.39 13.51
C LEU A 160 -3.65 2.41 13.99
N THR A 161 -2.67 2.72 13.14
CA THR A 161 -1.63 3.70 13.47
C THR A 161 -2.15 5.14 13.50
N ALA A 162 -3.01 5.52 12.55
CA ALA A 162 -3.30 6.94 12.27
C ALA A 162 -4.61 7.47 12.89
N ALA A 163 -5.64 6.63 13.02
CA ALA A 163 -6.95 7.09 13.51
C ALA A 163 -6.84 7.65 14.93
N GLY A 164 -7.42 8.84 15.14
CA GLY A 164 -7.42 9.52 16.44
C GLY A 164 -6.06 10.07 16.88
N THR A 165 -5.10 10.21 15.96
CA THR A 165 -3.80 10.86 16.19
C THR A 165 -3.73 12.22 15.48
N GLU A 166 -2.83 13.09 15.93
CA GLU A 166 -2.53 14.36 15.25
C GLU A 166 -1.53 14.21 14.08
N GLN A 167 -1.20 12.97 13.69
CA GLN A 167 -0.22 12.74 12.64
C GLN A 167 -0.86 12.96 11.26
N ASN A 168 -0.12 13.58 10.33
CA ASN A 168 -0.56 13.82 8.94
C ASN A 168 -0.44 12.55 8.09
N LEU A 169 -1.19 11.54 8.50
CA LEU A 169 -1.11 10.17 8.02
C LEU A 169 -2.37 9.80 7.27
N THR A 170 -2.25 9.24 6.06
CA THR A 170 -3.44 8.71 5.37
C THR A 170 -3.94 7.43 6.03
N TYR A 171 -5.27 7.23 5.99
CA TYR A 171 -5.96 6.00 6.41
C TYR A 171 -6.01 4.96 5.29
N TYR A 172 -5.85 5.37 4.03
CA TYR A 172 -5.83 4.47 2.87
C TYR A 172 -4.43 3.90 2.66
N ASN A 173 -4.33 2.59 2.46
CA ASN A 173 -3.05 1.93 2.24
C ASN A 173 -2.57 2.02 0.79
N CYS A 174 -3.48 1.98 -0.18
CA CYS A 174 -3.15 1.80 -1.60
C CYS A 174 -3.83 2.87 -2.43
N TYR A 175 -3.06 3.46 -3.34
CA TYR A 175 -3.50 4.49 -4.28
C TYR A 175 -3.17 4.05 -5.69
N VAL A 176 -4.12 4.22 -6.60
CA VAL A 176 -3.85 4.20 -8.03
C VAL A 176 -3.88 5.65 -8.48
N ILE A 177 -2.76 6.16 -8.97
CA ILE A 177 -2.70 7.51 -9.52
C ILE A 177 -2.80 7.44 -11.05
N PRO A 178 -3.25 8.52 -11.71
CA PRO A 178 -3.32 8.56 -13.16
C PRO A 178 -1.98 8.23 -13.82
N SER A 179 -2.05 7.64 -15.01
CA SER A 179 -0.88 7.49 -15.86
C SER A 179 -0.22 8.85 -16.11
N PRO A 180 1.13 8.93 -16.13
CA PRO A 180 1.82 10.18 -16.37
C PRO A 180 1.51 10.70 -17.77
N GLU A 181 1.27 12.00 -17.91
CA GLU A 181 1.23 12.61 -19.24
C GLU A 181 2.61 12.46 -19.90
N ASP A 182 2.64 12.27 -21.22
CA ASP A 182 3.86 11.99 -21.99
C ASP A 182 4.71 13.26 -22.23
N SER A 183 5.10 13.90 -21.13
CA SER A 183 5.92 15.10 -21.08
C SER A 183 6.80 15.08 -19.83
N ARG A 184 7.88 15.87 -19.83
CA ARG A 184 8.75 15.99 -18.64
C ARG A 184 7.99 16.55 -17.44
N GLU A 185 7.10 17.50 -17.68
CA GLU A 185 6.26 18.10 -16.64
C GLU A 185 5.27 17.08 -16.08
N GLY A 186 4.58 16.31 -16.94
CA GLY A 186 3.67 15.23 -16.53
C GLY A 186 4.34 14.17 -15.68
N ILE A 187 5.55 13.76 -16.05
CA ILE A 187 6.38 12.82 -15.28
C ILE A 187 6.73 13.39 -13.90
N MET A 188 7.16 14.65 -13.83
CA MET A 188 7.51 15.29 -12.55
C MET A 188 6.28 15.56 -11.67
N ASN A 189 5.13 15.87 -12.26
CA ASN A 189 3.86 16.02 -11.54
C ASN A 189 3.43 14.68 -10.92
N THR A 190 3.56 13.59 -11.68
CA THR A 190 3.30 12.23 -11.20
C THR A 190 4.26 11.86 -10.06
N LEU A 191 5.55 12.18 -10.21
CA LEU A 191 6.56 11.98 -9.17
C LEU A 191 6.23 12.74 -7.89
N THR A 192 5.75 13.99 -8.02
CA THR A 192 5.34 14.84 -6.89
C THR A 192 4.17 14.22 -6.15
N GLN A 193 3.12 13.80 -6.88
CA GLN A 193 1.96 13.13 -6.29
C GLN A 193 2.35 11.82 -5.59
N MET A 194 3.16 10.99 -6.26
CA MET A 194 3.68 9.74 -5.71
C MET A 194 4.44 9.99 -4.40
N THR A 195 5.34 10.98 -4.40
CA THR A 195 6.16 11.32 -3.23
C THR A 195 5.30 11.79 -2.05
N GLU A 196 4.29 12.62 -2.31
CA GLU A 196 3.40 13.12 -1.25
C GLU A 196 2.49 12.03 -0.67
N ILE A 197 1.99 11.11 -1.49
CA ILE A 197 1.21 9.96 -1.00
C ILE A 197 2.11 9.06 -0.15
N MET A 198 3.33 8.77 -0.62
CA MET A 198 4.26 7.91 0.09
C MET A 198 4.79 8.55 1.37
N SER A 199 5.02 9.86 1.42
CA SER A 199 5.45 10.56 2.65
C SER A 199 4.41 10.43 3.76
N ARG A 200 3.13 10.35 3.38
CA ARG A 200 2.00 10.11 4.28
C ARG A 200 1.71 8.64 4.52
N GLY A 201 2.48 7.72 3.96
CA GLY A 201 2.42 6.27 4.19
C GLY A 201 1.53 5.46 3.26
N GLY A 202 1.07 6.03 2.14
CA GLY A 202 0.37 5.28 1.10
C GLY A 202 1.33 4.57 0.15
N GLY A 203 0.97 3.39 -0.32
CA GLY A 203 1.57 2.75 -1.49
C GLY A 203 0.92 3.26 -2.78
N VAL A 204 1.67 3.27 -3.88
CA VAL A 204 1.24 3.84 -5.16
C VAL A 204 1.35 2.82 -6.28
N GLY A 205 0.31 2.70 -7.09
CA GLY A 205 0.31 2.00 -8.38
C GLY A 205 0.25 3.01 -9.53
N ILE A 206 1.11 2.82 -10.53
CA ILE A 206 1.21 3.69 -11.71
C ILE A 206 1.32 2.84 -12.97
N ASN A 207 0.46 3.11 -13.96
CA ASN A 207 0.64 2.56 -15.30
C ASN A 207 1.45 3.52 -16.16
N ILE A 208 2.64 3.10 -16.58
CA ILE A 208 3.59 3.92 -17.35
C ILE A 208 3.46 3.74 -18.87
N SER A 209 2.43 3.02 -19.34
CA SER A 209 2.19 2.79 -20.78
C SER A 209 1.80 4.04 -21.56
N SER A 210 1.49 5.14 -20.87
CA SER A 210 1.26 6.44 -21.50
C SER A 210 2.57 7.07 -22.01
N LEU A 211 3.73 6.69 -21.49
CA LEU A 211 5.00 7.29 -21.87
C LEU A 211 5.51 6.71 -23.20
N ARG A 212 6.00 7.58 -24.10
CA ARG A 212 6.49 7.14 -25.40
C ARG A 212 7.67 6.17 -25.30
N PRO A 213 7.76 5.18 -26.21
CA PRO A 213 8.75 4.11 -26.13
C PRO A 213 10.18 4.59 -26.36
N HIS A 214 11.13 3.71 -26.04
CA HIS A 214 12.55 3.97 -26.24
C HIS A 214 12.83 4.35 -27.71
N HIS A 215 13.72 5.34 -27.91
CA HIS A 215 14.07 5.90 -29.22
C HIS A 215 12.96 6.64 -29.98
N ALA A 216 11.76 6.83 -29.41
CA ALA A 216 10.73 7.69 -30.00
C ALA A 216 11.23 9.14 -30.18
N TYR A 217 10.81 9.81 -31.24
CA TYR A 217 11.25 11.18 -31.53
C TYR A 217 10.67 12.18 -30.52
N VAL A 218 11.49 13.16 -30.11
CA VAL A 218 11.09 14.25 -29.20
C VAL A 218 11.24 15.57 -29.91
N LYS A 219 10.15 16.03 -30.54
CA LYS A 219 10.10 17.20 -31.42
C LYS A 219 10.69 18.47 -30.80
N GLY A 220 10.30 18.79 -29.57
CA GLY A 220 10.67 20.06 -28.92
C GLY A 220 12.16 20.26 -28.67
N VAL A 221 12.96 19.18 -28.61
CA VAL A 221 14.40 19.25 -28.38
C VAL A 221 15.21 18.56 -29.49
N ASN A 222 14.57 18.18 -30.59
CA ASN A 222 15.15 17.40 -31.69
C ASN A 222 15.96 16.18 -31.20
N GLY A 223 15.38 15.44 -30.25
CA GLY A 223 16.05 14.35 -29.54
C GLY A 223 15.30 13.01 -29.65
N ARG A 224 15.74 12.02 -28.86
CA ARG A 224 15.10 10.72 -28.75
C ARG A 224 14.76 10.40 -27.29
N SER A 225 13.64 9.73 -27.06
CA SER A 225 13.19 9.29 -25.74
C SER A 225 14.11 8.21 -25.17
N SER A 226 14.32 8.26 -23.85
CA SER A 226 14.93 7.17 -23.07
C SER A 226 13.95 6.03 -22.78
N GLY A 227 12.68 6.15 -23.18
CA GLY A 227 11.66 5.11 -23.05
C GLY A 227 10.95 5.11 -21.69
N ALA A 228 9.82 4.40 -21.65
CA ALA A 228 8.95 4.35 -20.47
C ALA A 228 9.65 3.66 -19.29
N VAL A 229 10.41 2.59 -19.55
CA VAL A 229 11.11 1.81 -18.51
C VAL A 229 12.16 2.66 -17.78
N SER A 230 12.89 3.53 -18.51
CA SER A 230 13.87 4.44 -17.91
C SER A 230 13.22 5.45 -16.96
N TRP A 231 12.04 5.96 -17.26
CA TRP A 231 11.28 6.80 -16.33
C TRP A 231 10.68 5.99 -15.17
N GLY A 232 10.31 4.73 -15.40
CA GLY A 232 9.96 3.79 -14.32
C GLY A 232 11.09 3.61 -13.31
N GLU A 233 12.34 3.59 -13.75
CA GLU A 233 13.51 3.56 -12.85
C GLU A 233 13.60 4.81 -11.98
N LEU A 234 13.28 5.99 -12.50
CA LEU A 234 13.23 7.21 -11.68
C LEU A 234 12.21 7.06 -10.55
N TYR A 235 11.00 6.60 -10.85
CA TYR A 235 9.97 6.37 -9.82
C TYR A 235 10.44 5.33 -8.79
N SER A 236 11.05 4.23 -9.24
CA SER A 236 11.62 3.23 -8.35
C SER A 236 12.79 3.75 -7.50
N PHE A 237 13.61 4.65 -8.04
CA PHE A 237 14.73 5.23 -7.32
C PHE A 237 14.22 6.11 -6.19
N VAL A 238 13.31 7.04 -6.50
CA VAL A 238 12.73 7.96 -5.52
C VAL A 238 11.95 7.21 -4.44
N THR A 239 11.23 6.14 -4.79
CA THR A 239 10.56 5.28 -3.81
C THR A 239 11.52 4.75 -2.74
N GLY A 240 12.76 4.42 -3.13
CA GLY A 240 13.80 3.96 -2.21
C GLY A 240 14.34 5.02 -1.27
N LEU A 241 14.16 6.31 -1.59
CA LEU A 241 14.56 7.44 -0.74
C LEU A 241 13.49 7.79 0.32
N ILE A 242 12.26 7.30 0.15
CA ILE A 242 11.15 7.63 1.04
C ILE A 242 11.05 6.59 2.15
N GLU A 243 11.36 7.01 3.38
CA GLU A 243 11.18 6.21 4.58
C GLU A 243 9.85 6.52 5.25
N GLN A 244 9.00 5.50 5.36
CA GLN A 244 7.71 5.50 6.04
C GLN A 244 7.86 4.93 7.46
N GLY A 245 7.44 5.71 8.46
CA GLY A 245 7.40 5.25 9.85
C GLY A 245 8.77 4.84 10.42
N GLY A 246 9.84 5.50 9.94
CA GLY A 246 11.21 5.37 10.45
C GLY A 246 11.96 4.08 10.11
N SER A 247 11.36 3.15 9.35
CA SER A 247 12.05 1.89 8.98
C SER A 247 11.52 1.19 7.72
N ARG A 248 10.34 1.54 7.20
CA ARG A 248 9.82 0.94 5.96
C ARG A 248 10.12 1.85 4.79
N ARG A 249 10.38 1.28 3.62
CA ARG A 249 10.46 2.06 2.38
C ARG A 249 9.08 2.26 1.78
N GLY A 250 8.94 3.24 0.90
CA GLY A 250 7.75 3.40 0.06
C GLY A 250 7.45 2.11 -0.72
N ALA A 251 6.17 1.92 -1.04
CA ALA A 251 5.71 0.80 -1.85
C ALA A 251 5.20 1.33 -3.20
N LEU A 252 5.81 0.87 -4.30
CA LEU A 252 5.46 1.25 -5.65
C LEU A 252 5.14 0.00 -6.48
N MET A 253 4.08 0.06 -7.26
CA MET A 253 3.79 -0.90 -8.32
C MET A 253 3.79 -0.16 -9.67
N LEU A 254 4.67 -0.58 -10.57
CA LEU A 254 4.70 -0.12 -11.94
C LEU A 254 3.97 -1.11 -12.84
N ILE A 255 3.19 -0.58 -13.75
CA ILE A 255 2.39 -1.36 -14.69
C ILE A 255 2.76 -0.96 -16.11
N MET A 256 2.87 -1.96 -17.00
CA MET A 256 2.96 -1.73 -18.44
C MET A 256 2.01 -2.67 -19.19
N ASN A 257 1.24 -2.15 -20.12
CA ASN A 257 0.30 -2.92 -20.91
C ASN A 257 1.05 -3.74 -21.98
N VAL A 258 0.53 -4.92 -22.30
CA VAL A 258 1.18 -5.89 -23.19
C VAL A 258 1.38 -5.42 -24.64
N TRP A 259 0.64 -4.39 -25.06
CA TRP A 259 0.78 -3.76 -26.37
C TRP A 259 1.96 -2.79 -26.47
N HIS A 260 2.55 -2.36 -25.34
CA HIS A 260 3.54 -1.29 -25.32
C HIS A 260 4.88 -1.73 -25.94
N PRO A 261 5.56 -0.90 -26.76
CA PRO A 261 6.82 -1.31 -27.42
C PRO A 261 7.97 -1.63 -26.47
N ASP A 262 7.97 -1.05 -25.28
CA ASP A 262 8.99 -1.32 -24.25
C ASP A 262 8.65 -2.55 -23.36
N VAL A 263 7.56 -3.30 -23.62
CA VAL A 263 7.09 -4.36 -22.71
C VAL A 263 8.12 -5.46 -22.45
N LEU A 264 8.88 -5.87 -23.46
CA LEU A 264 9.93 -6.90 -23.29
C LEU A 264 11.09 -6.40 -22.43
N GLU A 265 11.47 -5.12 -22.56
CA GLU A 265 12.45 -4.50 -21.67
C GLU A 265 11.89 -4.41 -20.24
N PHE A 266 10.62 -4.04 -20.10
CA PHE A 266 9.96 -3.94 -18.81
C PHE A 266 9.90 -5.28 -18.08
N ILE A 267 9.51 -6.36 -18.76
CA ILE A 267 9.47 -7.73 -18.21
C ILE A 267 10.86 -8.18 -17.72
N SER A 268 11.91 -7.85 -18.48
CA SER A 268 13.28 -8.28 -18.18
C SER A 268 14.02 -7.35 -17.21
N SER A 269 13.46 -6.19 -16.87
CA SER A 269 14.10 -5.16 -16.05
C SER A 269 14.60 -5.69 -14.70
N LYS A 270 13.81 -6.56 -14.05
CA LYS A 270 14.13 -7.21 -12.76
C LYS A 270 15.23 -8.25 -12.81
N ARG A 271 15.58 -8.72 -14.00
CA ARG A 271 16.71 -9.64 -14.21
C ARG A 271 18.05 -8.90 -14.27
N THR A 272 18.02 -7.57 -14.35
CA THR A 272 19.23 -6.73 -14.37
C THR A 272 19.47 -6.14 -12.98
N MET A 273 20.63 -6.47 -12.40
CA MET A 273 21.00 -5.94 -11.08
C MET A 273 21.01 -4.41 -11.09
N GLY A 274 20.36 -3.80 -10.10
CA GLY A 274 20.32 -2.35 -9.91
C GLY A 274 19.19 -1.62 -10.66
N ARG A 275 18.46 -2.28 -11.57
CA ARG A 275 17.28 -1.69 -12.22
C ARG A 275 16.02 -1.96 -11.40
N ILE A 276 15.17 -0.93 -11.24
CA ILE A 276 13.84 -1.02 -10.59
C ILE A 276 13.87 -1.79 -9.26
N THR A 277 14.72 -1.36 -8.31
CA THR A 277 14.98 -2.08 -7.06
C THR A 277 13.97 -1.84 -5.94
N ASN A 278 13.15 -0.78 -6.04
CA ASN A 278 12.14 -0.42 -5.02
C ASN A 278 10.74 -0.25 -5.63
N ALA A 279 10.40 -1.03 -6.66
CA ALA A 279 9.04 -1.11 -7.17
C ALA A 279 8.73 -2.54 -7.58
N ASN A 280 7.51 -3.01 -7.36
CA ASN A 280 7.04 -4.23 -8.02
C ASN A 280 6.60 -3.92 -9.46
N ILE A 281 6.70 -4.89 -10.36
CA ILE A 281 6.27 -4.70 -11.76
C ILE A 281 5.13 -5.65 -12.13
N SER A 282 4.22 -5.21 -12.98
CA SER A 282 3.11 -6.03 -13.50
C SER A 282 2.78 -5.71 -14.95
N VAL A 283 2.45 -6.73 -15.73
CA VAL A 283 2.02 -6.57 -17.12
C VAL A 283 0.50 -6.56 -17.21
N GLY A 284 -0.07 -5.56 -17.88
CA GLY A 284 -1.48 -5.49 -18.20
C GLY A 284 -1.84 -6.35 -19.38
N ILE A 285 -2.56 -7.44 -19.12
CA ILE A 285 -2.90 -8.44 -20.11
C ILE A 285 -4.30 -8.17 -20.65
N THR A 286 -4.47 -8.33 -21.97
CA THR A 286 -5.78 -8.21 -22.61
C THR A 286 -6.30 -9.58 -23.05
N ASP A 287 -7.62 -9.71 -23.17
CA ASP A 287 -8.25 -10.93 -23.68
C ASP A 287 -7.77 -11.27 -25.10
N ASP A 288 -7.60 -10.26 -25.95
CA ASP A 288 -7.10 -10.42 -27.32
C ASP A 288 -5.65 -10.94 -27.35
N PHE A 289 -4.81 -10.48 -26.42
CA PHE A 289 -3.46 -11.01 -26.28
C PHE A 289 -3.50 -12.50 -25.88
N MET A 290 -4.35 -12.86 -24.91
CA MET A 290 -4.48 -14.26 -24.50
C MET A 290 -5.08 -15.15 -25.61
N ALA A 291 -5.96 -14.61 -26.44
CA ALA A 291 -6.43 -15.29 -27.64
C ALA A 291 -5.29 -15.50 -28.65
N ALA A 292 -4.45 -14.48 -28.88
CA ALA A 292 -3.28 -14.57 -29.74
C ALA A 292 -2.25 -15.60 -29.25
N VAL A 293 -2.01 -15.68 -27.93
CA VAL A 293 -1.13 -16.70 -27.32
C VAL A 293 -1.66 -18.10 -27.62
N LYS A 294 -2.97 -18.36 -27.39
CA LYS A 294 -3.59 -19.68 -27.62
C LYS A 294 -3.59 -20.09 -29.10
N ALA A 295 -3.66 -19.12 -30.00
CA ALA A 295 -3.67 -19.33 -31.45
C ALA A 295 -2.26 -19.34 -32.07
N GLU A 296 -1.19 -19.22 -31.28
CA GLU A 296 0.20 -19.07 -31.75
C GLU A 296 0.38 -17.92 -32.77
N ALA A 297 -0.43 -16.87 -32.59
CA ALA A 297 -0.50 -15.74 -33.49
C ALA A 297 0.63 -14.72 -33.21
N ASP A 298 0.83 -13.85 -34.21
CA ASP A 298 1.67 -12.67 -34.06
C ASP A 298 0.94 -11.60 -33.21
N TRP A 299 1.72 -10.74 -32.59
CA TRP A 299 1.27 -9.64 -31.74
C TRP A 299 2.06 -8.37 -32.09
N ASP A 300 1.33 -7.31 -32.40
CA ASP A 300 1.91 -6.01 -32.71
C ASP A 300 2.14 -5.21 -31.42
N LEU A 301 3.38 -4.76 -31.25
CA LEU A 301 3.74 -3.76 -30.28
C LEU A 301 3.52 -2.37 -30.89
N ILE A 302 2.55 -1.66 -30.33
CA ILE A 302 1.99 -0.45 -30.92
C ILE A 302 2.02 0.72 -29.94
N PHE A 303 2.08 1.93 -30.47
CA PHE A 303 1.95 3.15 -29.68
C PHE A 303 1.17 4.19 -30.51
N PRO A 304 0.43 5.13 -29.89
CA PRO A 304 -0.21 6.22 -30.63
C PRO A 304 0.76 6.96 -31.55
N ASP A 305 0.28 7.44 -32.70
CA ASP A 305 1.07 8.34 -33.53
C ASP A 305 1.23 9.70 -32.85
N THR A 306 2.42 9.91 -32.27
CA THR A 306 2.79 11.15 -31.56
C THR A 306 2.77 12.41 -32.44
N THR A 307 2.60 12.27 -33.76
CA THR A 307 2.49 13.42 -34.69
C THR A 307 1.05 13.85 -34.94
N HIS A 308 0.08 13.07 -34.45
CA HIS A 308 -1.34 13.39 -34.59
C HIS A 308 -1.68 14.70 -33.84
N PRO A 309 -2.48 15.62 -34.42
CA PRO A 309 -2.80 16.91 -33.81
C PRO A 309 -3.39 16.81 -32.40
N ASP A 310 -4.25 15.81 -32.17
CA ASP A 310 -4.90 15.60 -30.86
C ASP A 310 -4.00 14.90 -29.83
N TYR A 311 -2.78 14.47 -30.17
CA TYR A 311 -1.97 13.62 -29.28
C TYR A 311 -1.70 14.29 -27.94
N ASP A 312 -1.13 15.49 -27.97
CA ASP A 312 -0.72 16.21 -26.76
C ASP A 312 -1.94 16.59 -25.87
N ASP A 313 -3.13 16.76 -26.45
CA ASP A 313 -4.33 17.18 -25.75
C ASP A 313 -5.19 16.02 -25.21
N THR A 314 -5.06 14.81 -25.78
CA THR A 314 -6.03 13.74 -25.53
C THR A 314 -5.42 12.39 -25.18
N TRP A 315 -4.11 12.19 -25.36
CA TRP A 315 -3.45 10.96 -24.96
C TRP A 315 -3.24 10.91 -23.44
N ASN A 316 -3.80 9.89 -22.81
CA ASN A 316 -3.73 9.69 -21.36
C ASN A 316 -3.32 8.27 -20.94
N GLY A 317 -2.88 7.43 -21.88
CA GLY A 317 -2.55 6.02 -21.65
C GLY A 317 -3.67 5.03 -21.95
N ASP A 318 -4.89 5.48 -22.27
CA ASP A 318 -5.99 4.64 -22.71
C ASP A 318 -5.96 4.42 -24.23
N LEU A 319 -5.30 3.33 -24.65
CA LEU A 319 -5.18 2.96 -26.05
C LEU A 319 -6.53 2.58 -26.69
N ALA A 320 -7.43 1.95 -25.92
CA ALA A 320 -8.73 1.53 -26.43
C ALA A 320 -9.58 2.76 -26.79
N ALA A 321 -9.61 3.78 -25.92
CA ALA A 321 -10.27 5.04 -26.20
C ALA A 321 -9.64 5.78 -27.39
N TRP A 322 -8.30 5.77 -27.51
CA TRP A 322 -7.59 6.36 -28.64
C TRP A 322 -8.01 5.73 -29.98
N GLN A 323 -8.03 4.41 -30.06
CA GLN A 323 -8.43 3.67 -31.27
C GLN A 323 -9.93 3.81 -31.57
N ALA A 324 -10.79 3.79 -30.53
CA ALA A 324 -12.23 3.98 -30.70
C ALA A 324 -12.58 5.38 -31.26
N ALA A 325 -11.75 6.39 -31.00
CA ALA A 325 -11.86 7.71 -31.60
C ALA A 325 -11.35 7.78 -33.06
N GLY A 326 -10.93 6.66 -33.65
CA GLY A 326 -10.41 6.59 -35.03
C GLY A 326 -9.01 7.16 -35.19
N ARG A 327 -8.25 7.34 -34.10
CA ARG A 327 -6.91 7.93 -34.15
C ARG A 327 -5.83 6.88 -34.45
N PRO A 328 -4.80 7.23 -35.23
CA PRO A 328 -3.82 6.27 -35.73
C PRO A 328 -2.84 5.80 -34.64
N VAL A 329 -2.34 4.58 -34.82
CA VAL A 329 -1.24 3.98 -34.06
C VAL A 329 -0.09 3.63 -34.99
N VAL A 330 1.13 3.60 -34.45
CA VAL A 330 2.34 3.16 -35.14
C VAL A 330 2.70 1.77 -34.63
N VAL A 331 2.88 0.82 -35.54
CA VAL A 331 3.46 -0.48 -35.23
C VAL A 331 4.97 -0.33 -35.13
N HIS A 332 5.52 -0.56 -33.95
CA HIS A 332 6.96 -0.49 -33.70
C HIS A 332 7.66 -1.82 -33.99
N LYS A 333 7.00 -2.94 -33.66
CA LYS A 333 7.54 -4.29 -33.84
C LYS A 333 6.40 -5.31 -33.80
N THR A 334 6.50 -6.36 -34.61
CA THR A 334 5.64 -7.54 -34.52
C THR A 334 6.44 -8.71 -33.94
N VAL A 335 5.89 -9.44 -32.98
CA VAL A 335 6.50 -10.60 -32.31
C VAL A 335 5.49 -11.73 -32.16
N LYS A 336 5.91 -12.95 -31.82
CA LYS A 336 4.94 -13.98 -31.42
C LYS A 336 4.34 -13.63 -30.06
N ALA A 337 3.02 -13.73 -29.92
CA ALA A 337 2.36 -13.51 -28.63
C ALA A 337 2.92 -14.46 -27.55
N ALA A 338 3.20 -15.70 -27.94
CA ALA A 338 3.82 -16.71 -27.09
C ALA A 338 5.21 -16.29 -26.56
N ASP A 339 6.00 -15.52 -27.31
CA ASP A 339 7.33 -15.08 -26.86
C ASP A 339 7.21 -14.10 -25.69
N ILE A 340 6.25 -13.17 -25.75
CA ILE A 340 5.98 -12.24 -24.63
C ILE A 340 5.50 -13.04 -23.41
N TRP A 341 4.57 -13.98 -23.61
CA TRP A 341 4.03 -14.81 -22.53
C TRP A 341 5.10 -15.67 -21.85
N ASN A 342 5.95 -16.32 -22.64
CA ASN A 342 7.08 -17.08 -22.13
C ASN A 342 8.06 -16.19 -21.37
N SER A 343 8.32 -14.98 -21.86
CA SER A 343 9.17 -14.01 -21.16
C SER A 343 8.61 -13.61 -19.79
N ILE A 344 7.28 -13.42 -19.69
CA ILE A 344 6.60 -13.15 -18.41
C ILE A 344 6.83 -14.32 -17.45
N ILE A 345 6.57 -15.56 -17.90
CA ILE A 345 6.74 -16.76 -17.08
C ILE A 345 8.19 -16.90 -16.61
N GLU A 346 9.15 -16.83 -17.53
CA GLU A 346 10.57 -16.98 -17.21
C GLU A 346 11.05 -15.93 -16.20
N SER A 347 10.64 -14.66 -16.38
CA SER A 347 11.00 -13.59 -15.46
C SER A 347 10.37 -13.79 -14.09
N ALA A 348 9.08 -14.19 -14.06
CA ALA A 348 8.36 -14.47 -12.82
C ALA A 348 8.98 -15.63 -12.04
N TRP A 349 9.42 -16.68 -12.72
CA TRP A 349 10.18 -17.77 -12.09
C TRP A 349 11.55 -17.31 -11.56
N ALA A 350 12.23 -16.41 -12.28
CA ALA A 350 13.56 -15.95 -11.90
C ALA A 350 13.55 -14.91 -10.77
N SER A 351 12.49 -14.11 -10.65
CA SER A 351 12.48 -12.92 -9.79
C SER A 351 11.20 -12.71 -8.97
N ALA A 352 10.23 -13.63 -9.06
CA ALA A 352 8.86 -13.47 -8.56
C ALA A 352 8.06 -12.35 -9.25
N GLU A 353 8.58 -11.80 -10.35
CA GLU A 353 8.01 -10.66 -11.09
C GLU A 353 8.24 -10.82 -12.61
N PRO A 354 7.36 -10.29 -13.49
CA PRO A 354 6.22 -9.44 -13.19
C PRO A 354 4.99 -10.22 -12.74
N GLY A 355 4.11 -9.53 -12.01
CA GLY A 355 2.71 -9.94 -11.88
C GLY A 355 1.96 -9.76 -13.20
N VAL A 356 0.74 -10.28 -13.25
CA VAL A 356 -0.23 -10.02 -14.34
C VAL A 356 -1.48 -9.41 -13.72
N PHE A 357 -2.08 -8.43 -14.39
CA PHE A 357 -3.35 -7.84 -13.97
C PHE A 357 -4.33 -7.76 -15.14
#